data_AF-A0A969B6E5-F1
#
_entry.id   AF-A0A969B6E5-F1
#
_cell.length_a   1.000
_cell.length_b   1.000
_cell.length_c   1.000
_cell.angle_alpha   90.00
_cell.angle_beta   90.00
_cell.angle_gamma   90.00
#
_symmetry.space_group_name_H-M   'P 1'
#
loop_
_entity.id
_entity.type
_entity.pdbx_description
1 polymer ?
#
loop_
_entity_poly.entity_id
_entity_poly.type
_entity_poly.pdbx_seq_one_letter_code
_entity_poly.pdbx_strand_id
1 'polypeptide(L)'
;MTWQEAQQRYPQLCAQLEATPDWLPIPQAESPRDSRRRARGIIQQWLAQHRPADSLWVISHGGFLAHLVSELLGCDRTWGCQISHTGLFEFEFDLQRWNQAEQNRFNTALWKINRFNSTEHLNE
;
A
#
# COMPACT_ATOMS: atom_id res chain seq x y z
N MET A 1 3.71 -22.66 -1.43
CA MET A 1 5.09 -23.07 -1.16
C MET A 1 5.50 -22.46 0.16
N THR A 2 5.97 -23.27 1.09
CA THR A 2 6.52 -22.81 2.37
C THR A 2 7.94 -22.27 2.17
N TRP A 3 8.49 -21.57 3.17
CA TRP A 3 9.89 -21.12 3.10
C TRP A 3 10.87 -22.29 3.00
N GLN A 4 10.61 -23.37 3.75
CA GLN A 4 11.43 -24.58 3.71
C GLN A 4 11.44 -25.24 2.33
N GLU A 5 10.28 -25.33 1.68
CA GLU A 5 10.17 -25.83 0.30
C GLU A 5 10.91 -24.90 -0.69
N ALA A 6 10.85 -23.59 -0.48
CA ALA A 6 11.57 -22.61 -1.30
C ALA A 6 13.09 -22.79 -1.18
N GLN A 7 13.60 -22.95 0.03
CA GLN A 7 15.02 -23.20 0.29
C GLN A 7 15.51 -24.52 -0.33
N GLN A 8 14.69 -25.57 -0.33
CA GLN A 8 15.02 -26.83 -0.99
C GLN A 8 15.05 -26.70 -2.52
N ARG A 9 14.11 -25.93 -3.09
CA ARG A 9 13.95 -25.79 -4.54
C ARG A 9 14.87 -24.75 -5.17
N TYR A 10 15.19 -23.68 -4.44
CA TYR A 10 15.98 -22.53 -4.90
C TYR A 10 17.02 -22.08 -3.86
N PRO A 11 17.93 -22.97 -3.41
CA PRO A 11 18.81 -22.70 -2.26
C PRO A 11 19.68 -21.47 -2.44
N GLN A 12 20.23 -21.26 -3.64
CA GLN A 12 21.10 -20.11 -3.93
C GLN A 12 20.32 -18.79 -3.89
N LEU A 13 19.09 -18.77 -4.44
CA LEU A 13 18.26 -17.56 -4.43
C LEU A 13 17.82 -17.22 -3.00
N CYS A 14 17.40 -18.21 -2.21
CA CYS A 14 17.07 -18.01 -0.80
C CYS A 14 18.26 -17.48 0.00
N ALA A 15 19.46 -18.03 -0.19
CA ALA A 15 20.66 -17.53 0.47
C ALA A 15 20.98 -16.06 0.09
N GLN A 16 20.78 -15.69 -1.18
CA GLN A 16 20.97 -14.30 -1.62
C GLN A 16 19.93 -13.36 -1.00
N LEU A 17 18.65 -13.77 -0.93
CA LEU A 17 17.59 -12.98 -0.31
C LEU A 17 17.83 -12.72 1.17
N GLU A 18 18.42 -13.67 1.89
CA GLU A 18 18.78 -13.49 3.30
C GLU A 18 20.03 -12.62 3.50
N ALA A 19 20.89 -12.51 2.49
CA ALA A 19 22.19 -11.84 2.59
C ALA A 19 22.16 -10.33 2.29
N THR A 20 21.10 -9.81 1.64
CA THR A 20 20.99 -8.39 1.28
C THR A 20 19.56 -7.87 1.40
N PRO A 21 19.36 -6.60 1.83
CA PRO A 21 18.06 -5.94 1.73
C PRO A 21 17.71 -5.48 0.31
N ASP A 22 18.65 -5.58 -0.64
CA ASP A 22 18.43 -5.20 -2.03
C ASP A 22 17.34 -6.07 -2.67
N TRP A 23 16.56 -5.44 -3.56
CA TRP A 23 15.58 -6.20 -4.32
C TRP A 23 16.27 -7.18 -5.26
N LEU A 24 15.90 -8.46 -5.15
CA LEU A 24 16.30 -9.51 -6.08
C LEU A 24 15.10 -9.98 -6.91
N PRO A 25 15.28 -10.21 -8.21
CA PRO A 25 14.22 -10.72 -9.06
C PRO A 25 13.85 -12.15 -8.65
N ILE A 26 12.60 -12.34 -8.23
CA ILE A 26 12.04 -13.68 -8.02
C ILE A 26 11.35 -14.11 -9.33
N PRO A 27 11.67 -15.29 -9.88
CA PRO A 27 11.06 -15.76 -11.12
C PRO A 27 9.53 -15.74 -11.05
N GLN A 28 8.89 -15.18 -12.08
CA GLN A 28 7.43 -15.06 -12.22
C GLN A 28 6.73 -14.18 -11.16
N ALA A 29 7.47 -13.59 -10.23
CA ALA A 29 6.92 -12.67 -9.26
C ALA A 29 6.80 -11.25 -9.83
N GLU A 30 5.86 -10.50 -9.27
CA GLU A 30 5.72 -9.07 -9.52
C GLU A 30 6.90 -8.30 -8.88
N SER A 31 7.43 -7.29 -9.60
CA SER A 31 8.43 -6.38 -9.03
C SER A 31 7.77 -5.32 -8.14
N PRO A 32 8.47 -4.75 -7.14
CA PRO A 32 7.95 -3.63 -6.36
C PRO A 32 7.51 -2.44 -7.22
N ARG A 33 8.19 -2.21 -8.35
CA ARG A 33 7.83 -1.15 -9.31
C ARG A 33 6.50 -1.45 -10.00
N ASP A 34 6.23 -2.70 -10.34
CA ASP A 34 4.98 -3.10 -10.96
C ASP A 34 3.83 -3.08 -9.95
N SER A 35 4.06 -3.54 -8.72
CA SER A 35 3.11 -3.36 -7.60
C SER A 35 2.77 -1.89 -7.38
N ARG A 36 3.77 -1.01 -7.39
CA ARG A 36 3.57 0.45 -7.27
C ARG A 36 2.74 1.00 -8.43
N ARG A 37 3.07 0.62 -9.67
CA ARG A 37 2.34 1.04 -10.87
C ARG A 37 0.88 0.58 -10.82
N ARG A 38 0.63 -0.66 -10.39
CA ARG A 38 -0.70 -1.22 -10.23
C ARG A 38 -1.49 -0.49 -9.14
N ALA A 39 -0.88 -0.21 -8.00
CA ALA A 39 -1.49 0.61 -6.94
C ALA A 39 -1.91 1.99 -7.48
N ARG A 40 -1.01 2.68 -8.20
CA ARG A 40 -1.33 3.97 -8.83
C ARG A 40 -2.52 3.87 -9.78
N GLY A 41 -2.55 2.86 -10.64
CA GLY A 41 -3.65 2.63 -11.58
C GLY A 41 -5.00 2.44 -10.86
N ILE A 42 -5.00 1.70 -9.76
CA ILE A 42 -6.19 1.49 -8.92
C ILE A 42 -6.65 2.81 -8.29
N ILE A 43 -5.74 3.61 -7.70
CA ILE A 43 -6.08 4.92 -7.12
C ILE A 43 -6.68 5.82 -8.21
N GLN A 44 -6.04 5.91 -9.38
CA GLN A 44 -6.56 6.70 -10.51
C GLN A 44 -7.95 6.24 -10.95
N GLN A 45 -8.21 4.93 -10.95
CA GLN A 45 -9.52 4.39 -11.24
C GLN A 45 -10.56 4.81 -10.19
N TRP A 46 -10.24 4.70 -8.90
CA TRP A 46 -11.16 5.11 -7.83
C TRP A 46 -11.50 6.59 -7.92
N LEU A 47 -10.49 7.45 -8.13
CA LEU A 47 -10.69 8.89 -8.27
C LEU A 47 -11.58 9.24 -9.48
N ALA A 48 -11.52 8.45 -10.55
CA ALA A 48 -12.32 8.68 -11.76
C ALA A 48 -13.75 8.12 -11.67
N GLN A 49 -13.99 7.10 -10.85
CA GLN A 49 -15.26 6.36 -10.83
C GLN A 49 -16.18 6.72 -9.65
N HIS A 50 -15.66 7.42 -8.64
CA HIS A 50 -16.41 7.76 -7.43
C HIS A 50 -16.70 9.25 -7.31
N ARG A 51 -17.66 9.58 -6.44
CA ARG A 51 -18.12 10.95 -6.14
C ARG A 51 -17.68 11.34 -4.73
N PRO A 52 -17.62 12.65 -4.39
CA PRO A 52 -17.14 13.11 -3.09
C PRO A 52 -17.87 12.55 -1.85
N ALA A 53 -19.11 12.10 -1.99
CA ALA A 53 -19.89 11.52 -0.89
C ALA A 53 -19.82 9.99 -0.81
N ASP A 54 -19.11 9.33 -1.74
CA ASP A 54 -18.97 7.88 -1.74
C ASP A 54 -17.94 7.46 -0.68
N SER A 55 -18.14 6.29 -0.07
CA SER A 55 -17.16 5.65 0.81
C SER A 55 -16.72 4.31 0.22
N LEU A 56 -15.42 4.02 0.27
CA LEU A 56 -14.84 2.82 -0.32
C LEU A 56 -14.32 1.90 0.78
N TRP A 57 -14.82 0.67 0.78
CA TRP A 57 -14.27 -0.41 1.60
C TRP A 57 -13.37 -1.30 0.74
N VAL A 58 -12.09 -1.38 1.11
CA VAL A 58 -11.08 -2.11 0.34
C VAL A 58 -10.43 -3.16 1.22
N ILE A 59 -10.46 -4.41 0.77
CA ILE A 59 -9.79 -5.54 1.41
C ILE A 59 -8.57 -5.90 0.57
N SER A 60 -7.40 -5.97 1.21
CA SER A 60 -6.11 -6.22 0.55
C SER A 60 -5.17 -7.00 1.47
N HIS A 61 -3.98 -7.32 0.97
CA HIS A 61 -2.91 -7.96 1.72
C HIS A 61 -1.81 -6.95 2.06
N GLY A 62 -1.11 -7.15 3.19
CA GLY A 62 -0.12 -6.19 3.70
C GLY A 62 0.91 -5.72 2.66
N GLY A 63 1.48 -6.63 1.88
CA GLY A 63 2.47 -6.29 0.85
C GLY A 63 1.94 -5.32 -0.21
N PHE A 64 0.71 -5.52 -0.70
CA PHE A 64 0.11 -4.62 -1.68
C PHE A 64 -0.51 -3.37 -1.03
N LEU A 65 -1.06 -3.51 0.17
CA LEU A 65 -1.65 -2.42 0.94
C LEU A 65 -0.63 -1.32 1.24
N ALA A 66 0.62 -1.67 1.53
CA ALA A 66 1.70 -0.68 1.70
C ALA A 66 1.88 0.20 0.45
N HIS A 67 1.79 -0.38 -0.76
CA HIS A 67 1.87 0.39 -1.99
C HIS A 67 0.63 1.28 -2.22
N LEU A 68 -0.57 0.80 -1.90
CA LEU A 68 -1.80 1.61 -1.94
C LEU A 68 -1.69 2.82 -1.00
N VAL A 69 -1.33 2.59 0.27
CA VAL A 69 -1.16 3.65 1.27
C VAL A 69 -0.12 4.66 0.81
N SER A 70 1.04 4.21 0.35
CA SER A 70 2.08 5.14 -0.11
C SER A 70 1.68 5.90 -1.38
N GLU A 71 0.83 5.37 -2.27
CA GLU A 71 0.32 6.12 -3.43
C GLU A 71 -0.72 7.15 -2.97
N LEU A 72 -1.60 6.78 -2.05
CA LEU A 72 -2.60 7.68 -1.49
C LEU A 72 -1.97 8.84 -0.71
N LEU A 73 -0.90 8.58 0.04
CA LEU A 73 -0.15 9.61 0.77
C LEU A 73 0.83 10.41 -0.12
N GLY A 74 0.87 10.14 -1.43
CA GLY A 74 1.77 10.85 -2.36
C GLY A 74 3.25 10.66 -2.08
N CYS A 75 3.64 9.56 -1.42
CA CYS A 75 5.03 9.28 -1.08
C CYS A 75 5.83 8.82 -2.31
N ASP A 76 7.12 9.14 -2.35
CA ASP A 76 8.06 8.59 -3.34
C ASP A 76 8.63 7.22 -2.91
N ARG A 77 8.52 6.90 -1.61
CA ARG A 77 8.98 5.65 -0.99
C ARG A 77 7.81 4.82 -0.47
N THR A 78 7.96 3.50 -0.55
CA THR A 78 7.10 2.57 0.22
C THR A 78 7.79 2.27 1.54
N TRP A 79 7.12 2.57 2.64
CA TRP A 79 7.67 2.38 3.98
C TRP A 79 7.36 0.97 4.49
N GLY A 80 8.37 0.31 5.06
CA GLY A 80 8.17 -0.95 5.77
C GLY A 80 7.30 -0.73 7.00
N CYS A 81 6.16 -1.41 7.07
CA CYS A 81 5.26 -1.37 8.22
C CYS A 81 4.74 -2.78 8.46
N GLN A 82 4.78 -3.22 9.73
CA GLN A 82 4.11 -4.45 10.12
C GLN A 82 2.61 -4.19 10.17
N ILE A 83 1.93 -4.49 9.07
CA ILE A 83 0.47 -4.39 8.96
C ILE A 83 -0.14 -5.53 9.76
N SER A 84 -0.94 -5.18 10.76
CA SER A 84 -1.63 -6.14 11.62
C SER A 84 -2.67 -6.92 10.83
N HIS A 85 -2.94 -8.17 11.24
CA HIS A 85 -4.08 -8.92 10.71
C HIS A 85 -5.36 -8.12 10.98
N THR A 86 -6.16 -7.92 9.93
CA THR A 86 -7.36 -7.07 9.96
C THR A 86 -7.11 -5.61 10.36
N GLY A 87 -5.85 -5.14 10.31
CA GLY A 87 -5.50 -3.75 10.61
C GLY A 87 -6.21 -2.78 9.65
N LEU A 88 -6.86 -1.76 10.23
CA LEU A 88 -7.66 -0.79 9.50
C LEU A 88 -6.84 0.47 9.17
N PHE A 89 -6.90 0.88 7.92
CA PHE A 89 -6.42 2.16 7.45
C PHE A 89 -7.63 2.96 6.95
N GLU A 90 -7.81 4.16 7.48
CA GLU A 90 -8.95 5.01 7.18
C GLU A 90 -8.44 6.40 6.81
N PHE A 91 -8.81 6.83 5.60
CA PHE A 91 -8.42 8.11 5.04
C PHE A 91 -9.66 8.85 4.58
N GLU A 92 -9.66 10.15 4.78
CA GLU A 92 -10.66 11.07 4.25
C GLU A 92 -9.94 12.14 3.43
N PHE A 93 -10.39 12.36 2.20
CA PHE A 93 -9.78 13.36 1.35
C PHE A 93 -10.80 14.05 0.43
N ASP A 94 -10.51 15.30 0.07
CA ASP A 94 -11.31 16.04 -0.89
C ASP A 94 -11.01 15.59 -2.33
N LEU A 95 -11.95 14.86 -2.92
CA LEU A 95 -11.81 14.33 -4.27
C LEU A 95 -11.71 15.43 -5.35
N GLN A 96 -12.44 16.54 -5.20
CA GLN A 96 -12.47 17.60 -6.20
C GLN A 96 -11.14 18.34 -6.29
N ARG A 97 -10.41 18.41 -5.17
CA ARG A 97 -9.14 19.11 -5.05
C ARG A 97 -7.92 18.20 -5.18
N TRP A 98 -8.10 16.90 -5.37
CA TRP A 98 -7.02 15.91 -5.40
C TRP A 98 -5.85 16.27 -6.34
N ASN A 99 -6.16 16.75 -7.55
CA ASN A 99 -5.15 17.09 -8.57
C ASN A 99 -4.67 18.55 -8.50
N GLN A 100 -5.13 19.36 -7.54
CA GLN A 100 -4.77 20.77 -7.47
C GLN A 100 -3.43 20.97 -6.77
N ALA A 101 -2.45 21.53 -7.49
CA ALA A 101 -1.10 21.78 -6.97
C ALA A 101 -0.98 23.11 -6.20
N GLU A 102 -2.06 23.59 -5.59
CA GLU A 102 -2.11 24.86 -4.87
C GLU A 102 -1.78 24.70 -3.38
N GLN A 103 -1.96 25.77 -2.59
CA GLN A 103 -1.69 25.77 -1.14
C GLN A 103 -2.57 24.77 -0.38
N ASN A 104 -3.77 24.46 -0.90
CA ASN A 104 -4.68 23.50 -0.29
C ASN A 104 -4.11 22.09 -0.19
N ARG A 105 -3.07 21.71 -0.96
CA ARG A 105 -2.39 20.41 -0.78
C ARG A 105 -1.77 20.22 0.61
N PHE A 106 -1.55 21.30 1.35
CA PHE A 106 -1.01 21.30 2.71
C PHE A 106 -2.09 21.50 3.77
N ASN A 107 -3.36 21.55 3.38
CA ASN A 107 -4.49 21.79 4.28
C ASN A 107 -4.92 20.47 4.94
N THR A 108 -4.57 20.29 6.21
CA THR A 108 -4.91 19.09 6.99
C THR A 108 -6.41 18.91 7.23
N ALA A 109 -7.24 19.92 6.98
CA ALA A 109 -8.69 19.75 6.99
C ALA A 109 -9.21 18.99 5.75
N LEU A 110 -8.44 18.96 4.65
CA LEU A 110 -8.80 18.31 3.39
C LEU A 110 -8.16 16.93 3.21
N TRP A 111 -7.10 16.62 3.95
CA TRP A 111 -6.35 15.35 3.83
C TRP A 111 -6.15 14.77 5.23
N LYS A 112 -6.96 13.78 5.60
CA LYS A 112 -6.99 13.22 6.94
C LYS A 112 -6.64 11.75 6.93
N ILE A 113 -5.88 11.37 7.94
CA ILE A 113 -5.67 9.98 8.33
C ILE A 113 -6.47 9.81 9.63
N ASN A 114 -7.61 9.14 9.54
CA ASN A 114 -8.48 8.91 10.69
C ASN A 114 -7.98 7.71 11.50
N ARG A 115 -7.49 6.67 10.81
CA ARG A 115 -6.90 5.46 11.40
C ARG A 115 -5.72 4.99 10.56
N PHE A 116 -4.68 4.49 11.23
CA PHE A 116 -3.50 3.96 10.55
C PHE A 116 -3.07 2.65 11.21
N ASN A 117 -3.28 1.52 10.51
CA ASN A 117 -3.04 0.18 11.03
C ASN A 117 -3.74 -0.09 12.39
N SER A 118 -4.92 0.49 12.59
CA SER A 118 -5.67 0.37 13.84
C SER A 118 -6.24 -1.04 13.98
N THR A 119 -6.24 -1.55 15.21
CA THR A 119 -6.82 -2.86 15.58
C THR A 119 -7.78 -2.73 16.75
N GLU A 120 -8.33 -1.52 16.96
CA GLU A 120 -9.22 -1.24 18.09
C GLU A 120 -10.42 -2.17 18.14
N HIS A 121 -10.95 -2.60 16.99
CA HIS A 121 -12.06 -3.55 16.87
C HIS A 121 -11.73 -4.96 17.38
N LEU A 122 -10.46 -5.27 17.63
CA LEU A 122 -10.06 -6.56 18.23
C LEU A 122 -10.02 -6.51 19.76
N ASN A 123 -10.19 -5.33 20.36
CA ASN A 123 -10.21 -5.14 21.82
C ASN A 123 -11.64 -5.04 22.39
N GLU A 124 -12.66 -5.28 21.56
CA GLU A 124 -14.07 -5.43 21.96
C GLU A 124 -14.35 -6.88 22.38
#